data_AF-A0A2N1NDQ3-F1
#
_entry.id   AF-A0A2N1NDQ3-F1
#
_cell.length_a   1.000
_cell.length_b   1.000
_cell.length_c   1.000
_cell.angle_alpha   90.00
_cell.angle_beta   90.00
_cell.angle_gamma   90.00
#
_symmetry.space_group_name_H-M   'P 1'
#
loop_
_entity.id
_entity.type
_entity.pdbx_description
1 polymer ?
#
loop_
_entity_poly.entity_id
_entity_poly.type
_entity_poly.pdbx_seq_one_letter_code
_entity_poly.pdbx_strand_id
1 'polypeptide(L)'
;MKGQYKIGLARILLLLLLVLHKISAVTTQSLTINTPNYFQLISQTSYRDGTLLLRLSYPSSLSSSPTTTTTTTTTTTTTTTNCNEPKLFLKLILSDGSVKDLNIDVPQIPLENFCNDNSISSSSTIDFVKIHPISSGYIFVTYYCDFSNFNLCGMVINWNGNILKRFLY
;
A
#
# COMPACT_ATOMS: atom_id res chain seq x y z
N MET A 1 -56.97 -1.54 -21.71
CA MET A 1 -55.63 -2.13 -21.92
C MET A 1 -54.95 -2.33 -20.57
N LYS A 2 -54.82 -3.57 -20.08
CA LYS A 2 -53.96 -3.94 -18.94
C LYS A 2 -53.49 -5.39 -19.14
N GLY A 3 -52.30 -5.56 -19.69
CA GLY A 3 -51.66 -6.86 -19.85
C GLY A 3 -51.03 -7.29 -18.52
N GLN A 4 -51.55 -8.38 -17.94
CA GLN A 4 -51.00 -9.01 -16.73
C GLN A 4 -49.84 -9.93 -17.13
N TYR A 5 -48.60 -9.53 -16.86
CA TYR A 5 -47.42 -10.36 -17.11
C TYR A 5 -47.33 -11.45 -16.04
N LYS A 6 -47.76 -12.67 -16.37
CA LYS A 6 -47.50 -13.87 -15.56
C LYS A 6 -46.05 -14.31 -15.77
N ILE A 7 -45.12 -13.73 -15.02
CA ILE A 7 -43.74 -14.23 -14.96
C ILE A 7 -43.78 -15.52 -14.14
N GLY A 8 -43.76 -16.66 -14.82
CA GLY A 8 -43.78 -17.97 -14.17
C GLY A 8 -42.58 -18.16 -13.25
N LEU A 9 -42.77 -18.89 -12.16
CA LEU A 9 -41.77 -19.15 -11.12
C LEU A 9 -40.41 -19.61 -11.70
N ALA A 10 -40.44 -20.38 -12.78
CA ALA A 10 -39.25 -20.84 -13.50
C ALA A 10 -38.41 -19.70 -14.10
N ARG A 11 -39.04 -18.61 -14.58
CA ARG A 11 -38.31 -17.43 -15.08
C ARG A 11 -37.70 -16.60 -13.95
N ILE A 12 -38.37 -16.53 -12.80
CA ILE A 12 -37.82 -15.89 -11.59
C ILE A 12 -36.62 -16.70 -11.08
N LEU A 13 -36.72 -18.04 -11.04
CA LEU A 13 -35.59 -18.91 -10.69
C LEU A 13 -34.43 -18.78 -11.68
N LEU A 14 -34.70 -18.71 -12.98
CA LEU A 14 -33.65 -18.55 -14.00
C LEU A 14 -32.94 -17.19 -13.86
N LEU A 15 -33.68 -16.11 -13.59
CA LEU A 15 -33.12 -14.79 -13.31
C LEU A 15 -32.29 -14.78 -12.03
N LEU A 16 -32.75 -15.44 -10.95
CA LEU A 16 -31.98 -15.60 -9.72
C LEU A 16 -30.70 -16.41 -9.97
N LEU A 17 -30.78 -17.52 -10.70
CA LEU A 17 -29.60 -18.31 -11.09
C LEU A 17 -28.61 -17.47 -11.90
N LEU A 18 -29.06 -16.66 -12.85
CA LEU A 18 -28.19 -15.76 -13.64
C LEU A 18 -27.52 -14.67 -12.78
N VAL A 19 -28.20 -14.19 -11.74
CA VAL A 19 -27.62 -13.24 -10.78
C VAL A 19 -26.60 -13.93 -9.86
N LEU A 20 -26.83 -15.18 -9.46
CA LEU A 20 -25.85 -15.96 -8.67
C LEU A 20 -24.58 -16.31 -9.47
N HIS A 21 -24.67 -16.58 -10.79
CA HIS A 21 -23.49 -16.86 -11.62
C HIS A 21 -22.60 -15.64 -11.90
N LYS A 22 -23.06 -14.43 -11.57
CA LYS A 22 -22.28 -13.19 -11.73
C LYS A 22 -21.49 -12.80 -10.48
N ILE A 23 -21.63 -13.53 -9.38
CA ILE A 23 -20.80 -13.34 -8.20
C ILE A 23 -19.55 -14.20 -8.40
N SER A 24 -18.67 -13.75 -9.30
CA SER A 24 -17.30 -14.24 -9.26
C SER A 24 -16.75 -13.86 -7.90
N ALA A 25 -16.65 -14.84 -7.01
CA ALA A 25 -15.84 -14.71 -5.82
C ALA A 25 -14.42 -14.43 -6.32
N VAL A 26 -14.02 -13.16 -6.28
CA VAL A 26 -12.62 -12.78 -6.42
C VAL A 26 -11.94 -13.35 -5.20
N THR A 27 -11.41 -14.57 -5.34
CA THR A 27 -10.44 -15.11 -4.41
C THR A 27 -9.30 -14.11 -4.37
N THR A 28 -9.11 -13.45 -3.24
CA THR A 28 -7.88 -12.73 -2.93
C THR A 28 -6.79 -13.78 -2.77
N GLN A 29 -6.28 -14.27 -3.88
CA GLN A 29 -5.10 -15.13 -3.88
C GLN A 29 -3.96 -14.19 -3.52
N SER A 30 -3.49 -14.27 -2.26
CA SER A 30 -2.27 -13.58 -1.87
C SER A 30 -1.15 -14.15 -2.72
N LEU A 31 -0.61 -13.37 -3.65
CA LEU A 31 0.59 -13.77 -4.34
C LEU A 31 1.72 -13.76 -3.32
N THR A 32 2.09 -14.94 -2.83
CA THR A 32 3.35 -15.12 -2.11
C THR A 32 4.47 -15.06 -3.14
N ILE A 33 4.96 -13.87 -3.41
CA ILE A 33 6.11 -13.68 -4.29
C ILE A 33 7.35 -14.09 -3.49
N ASN A 34 7.83 -15.33 -3.68
CA ASN A 34 9.12 -15.77 -3.17
C ASN A 34 10.23 -15.07 -3.96
N THR A 35 10.59 -13.86 -3.56
CA THR A 35 11.74 -13.15 -4.16
C THR A 35 13.03 -13.46 -3.42
N PRO A 36 14.14 -13.68 -4.13
CA PRO A 36 15.47 -13.66 -3.52
C PRO A 36 15.69 -12.29 -2.87
N ASN A 37 15.67 -12.26 -1.53
CA ASN A 37 16.25 -11.33 -0.52
C ASN A 37 16.34 -9.81 -0.74
N TYR A 38 15.85 -9.19 -1.81
CA TYR A 38 16.11 -7.75 -2.04
C TYR A 38 14.96 -6.81 -1.65
N PHE A 39 13.74 -7.30 -1.49
CA PHE A 39 12.59 -6.47 -1.10
C PHE A 39 11.52 -7.28 -0.36
N GLN A 40 10.61 -6.58 0.31
CA GLN A 40 9.41 -7.14 0.91
C GLN A 40 8.16 -6.52 0.30
N LEU A 41 7.13 -7.34 0.08
CA LEU A 41 5.80 -6.85 -0.28
C LEU A 41 5.08 -6.40 1.00
N ILE A 42 4.86 -5.09 1.12
CA ILE A 42 4.20 -4.48 2.29
C ILE A 42 2.68 -4.57 2.19
N SER A 43 2.13 -4.25 1.01
CA SER A 43 0.69 -4.29 0.80
C SER A 43 0.34 -4.47 -0.67
N GLN A 44 -0.83 -5.04 -0.91
CA GLN A 44 -1.43 -5.19 -2.23
C GLN A 44 -2.87 -4.68 -2.16
N THR A 45 -3.28 -3.94 -3.18
CA THR A 45 -4.65 -3.49 -3.34
C THR A 45 -5.08 -3.56 -4.81
N SER A 46 -6.38 -3.50 -5.08
CA SER A 46 -6.93 -3.60 -6.43
C SER A 46 -7.84 -2.42 -6.76
N TYR A 47 -7.75 -1.97 -8.01
CA TYR A 47 -8.68 -1.03 -8.61
C TYR A 47 -9.85 -1.78 -9.26
N ARG A 48 -10.95 -1.05 -9.50
CA ARG A 48 -12.16 -1.61 -10.14
C ARG A 48 -11.92 -2.07 -11.59
N ASP A 49 -10.94 -1.50 -12.28
CA ASP A 49 -10.57 -1.88 -13.64
C ASP A 49 -9.70 -3.14 -13.70
N GLY A 50 -9.42 -3.78 -12.56
CA GLY A 50 -8.57 -4.96 -12.47
C GLY A 50 -7.08 -4.65 -12.30
N THR A 51 -6.67 -3.37 -12.31
CA THR A 51 -5.30 -2.98 -12.01
C THR A 51 -4.96 -3.32 -10.55
N LEU A 52 -3.82 -3.94 -10.32
CA LEU A 52 -3.28 -4.16 -8.97
C LEU A 52 -2.24 -3.09 -8.66
N LEU A 53 -2.22 -2.63 -7.41
CA LEU A 53 -1.19 -1.77 -6.86
C LEU A 53 -0.48 -2.49 -5.73
N LEU A 54 0.81 -2.71 -5.92
CA LEU A 54 1.71 -3.28 -4.93
C LEU A 54 2.52 -2.18 -4.31
N ARG A 55 2.78 -2.30 -3.00
CA ARG A 55 3.77 -1.51 -2.30
C ARG A 55 4.88 -2.40 -1.80
N LEU A 56 6.11 -2.01 -2.11
CA LEU A 56 7.32 -2.72 -1.72
C LEU A 56 8.13 -1.90 -0.72
N SER A 57 8.98 -2.59 0.04
CA SER A 57 10.03 -1.99 0.84
C SER A 57 11.36 -2.65 0.54
N TYR A 58 12.43 -1.86 0.65
CA TYR A 58 13.79 -2.31 0.46
C TYR A 58 14.56 -2.03 1.75
N PRO A 59 15.36 -2.97 2.27
CA PRO A 59 16.19 -2.71 3.44
C PRO A 59 17.15 -1.56 3.13
N SER A 60 17.28 -0.60 4.04
CA SER A 60 18.24 0.49 3.86
C SER A 60 19.66 -0.09 3.83
N SER A 61 20.46 0.29 2.83
CA SER A 61 21.87 -0.09 2.74
C SER A 61 22.72 0.44 3.92
N LEU A 62 22.16 1.34 4.73
CA LEU A 62 22.73 1.82 5.99
C LEU A 62 22.45 0.89 7.20
N SER A 63 21.66 -0.18 7.02
CA SER A 63 21.29 -1.12 8.10
C SER A 63 22.37 -2.16 8.43
N SER A 64 23.61 -1.97 7.98
CA SER A 64 24.74 -2.85 8.32
C SER A 64 26.00 -2.04 8.62
N SER A 65 26.05 -1.35 9.77
CA SER A 65 27.34 -1.03 10.42
C SER A 65 27.14 -0.57 11.88
N PRO A 66 27.65 -1.30 12.89
CA PRO A 66 27.88 -0.73 14.20
C PRO A 66 29.17 0.10 14.11
N THR A 67 29.06 1.40 13.82
CA THR A 67 30.24 2.28 13.88
C THR A 67 30.28 2.96 15.24
N THR A 68 31.03 2.37 16.16
CA THR A 68 31.46 3.05 17.39
C THR A 68 32.44 4.15 16.98
N THR A 69 32.04 5.42 17.08
CA THR A 69 32.96 6.55 16.99
C THR A 69 32.90 7.31 18.30
N THR A 70 33.93 7.14 19.12
CA THR A 70 34.12 7.87 20.37
C THR A 70 34.70 9.25 20.06
N THR A 71 33.92 10.33 20.17
CA THR A 71 34.46 11.70 20.37
C THR A 71 33.42 12.56 21.11
N THR A 72 33.95 13.44 21.96
CA THR A 72 33.41 14.07 23.16
C THR A 72 32.32 15.15 22.95
N THR A 73 31.28 15.08 23.79
CA THR A 73 30.28 16.11 24.17
C THR A 73 29.45 16.77 23.07
N THR A 74 28.42 16.07 22.60
CA THR A 74 27.06 16.58 22.34
C THR A 74 26.16 15.35 22.32
N THR A 75 25.09 15.30 23.12
CA THR A 75 24.19 14.14 23.20
C THR A 75 23.34 14.07 21.94
N THR A 76 23.89 13.53 20.85
CA THR A 76 23.11 13.12 19.68
C THR A 76 22.82 11.64 19.86
N THR A 77 21.60 11.32 20.30
CA THR A 77 21.13 9.94 20.43
C THR A 77 20.98 9.34 19.03
N THR A 78 22.01 8.67 18.52
CA THR A 78 21.91 7.84 17.32
C THR A 78 21.19 6.55 17.67
N THR A 79 19.85 6.58 17.63
CA THR A 79 19.05 5.36 17.59
C THR A 79 19.41 4.59 16.33
N THR A 80 19.85 3.34 16.46
CA THR A 80 19.96 2.40 15.34
C THR A 80 18.55 2.11 14.83
N THR A 81 18.08 2.89 13.87
CA THR A 81 16.72 2.80 13.38
C THR A 81 16.66 1.72 12.29
N ASN A 82 15.95 0.61 12.57
CA ASN A 82 15.69 -0.49 11.64
C ASN A 82 14.69 -0.04 10.55
N CYS A 83 15.10 0.89 9.70
CA CYS A 83 14.24 1.47 8.68
C CYS A 83 14.55 0.93 7.30
N ASN A 84 13.48 0.77 6.53
CA ASN A 84 13.56 0.57 5.10
C ASN A 84 13.95 1.89 4.41
N GLU A 85 14.31 1.80 3.14
CA GLU A 85 14.55 2.99 2.33
C GLU A 85 13.30 3.90 2.30
N PRO A 86 13.42 5.20 2.62
CA PRO A 86 12.28 6.11 2.82
C PRO A 86 11.72 6.63 1.48
N LYS A 87 11.27 5.70 0.64
CA LYS A 87 10.63 5.97 -0.65
C LYS A 87 9.35 5.17 -0.78
N LEU A 88 8.44 5.64 -1.63
CA LEU A 88 7.29 4.84 -2.04
C LEU A 88 7.68 4.04 -3.28
N PHE A 89 8.04 2.78 -3.07
CA PHE A 89 8.19 1.80 -4.14
C PHE A 89 6.83 1.19 -4.45
N LEU A 90 6.20 1.67 -5.51
CA LEU A 90 4.89 1.20 -5.93
C LEU A 90 5.01 0.49 -7.28
N LYS A 91 4.25 -0.59 -7.47
CA LYS A 91 4.12 -1.25 -8.77
C LYS A 91 2.66 -1.36 -9.16
N LEU A 92 2.34 -0.89 -10.36
CA LEU A 92 1.04 -1.09 -10.98
C LEU A 92 1.14 -2.31 -11.91
N ILE A 93 0.29 -3.30 -11.71
CA ILE A 93 0.06 -4.39 -12.67
C ILE A 93 -1.26 -4.06 -13.36
N LEU A 94 -1.20 -3.59 -14.60
CA LEU A 94 -2.36 -3.18 -15.37
C LEU A 94 -3.19 -4.41 -15.80
N SER A 95 -4.43 -4.16 -16.21
CA SER A 95 -5.36 -5.23 -16.64
C SER A 95 -4.88 -6.01 -17.87
N ASP A 96 -3.99 -5.43 -18.68
CA ASP A 96 -3.33 -6.09 -19.81
C ASP A 96 -2.10 -6.92 -19.41
N GLY A 97 -1.78 -6.97 -18.12
CA GLY A 97 -0.62 -7.68 -17.56
C GLY A 97 0.68 -6.89 -17.59
N SER A 98 0.70 -5.68 -18.18
CA SER A 98 1.89 -4.83 -18.15
C SER A 98 2.17 -4.30 -16.75
N VAL A 99 3.46 -4.09 -16.45
CA VAL A 99 3.92 -3.64 -15.13
C VAL A 99 4.54 -2.26 -15.25
N LYS A 100 4.11 -1.34 -14.39
CA LYS A 100 4.67 0.01 -14.27
C LYS A 100 5.17 0.26 -12.85
N ASP A 101 6.46 0.49 -12.71
CA ASP A 101 7.08 0.86 -11.45
C ASP A 101 6.96 2.37 -11.23
N LEU A 102 6.50 2.78 -10.05
CA LEU A 102 6.47 4.16 -9.58
C LEU A 102 7.35 4.24 -8.34
N ASN A 103 8.57 4.73 -8.52
CA ASN A 103 9.51 4.98 -7.43
C ASN A 103 9.44 6.47 -7.09
N ILE A 104 8.74 6.79 -6.00
CA ILE A 104 8.38 8.17 -5.68
C ILE A 104 9.17 8.62 -4.45
N ASP A 105 9.96 9.67 -4.64
CA ASP A 105 10.66 10.35 -3.55
C ASP A 105 9.64 11.13 -2.70
N VAL A 106 9.67 10.89 -1.40
CA VAL A 106 8.70 11.45 -0.44
C VAL A 106 9.38 12.05 0.80
N PRO A 107 10.25 13.06 0.62
CA PRO A 107 10.98 13.67 1.74
C PRO A 107 10.04 14.31 2.80
N GLN A 108 8.78 14.55 2.45
CA GLN A 108 7.74 15.04 3.36
C GLN A 108 7.16 13.98 4.31
N ILE A 109 7.42 12.68 4.09
CA ILE A 109 6.98 11.63 5.00
C ILE A 109 8.12 11.41 6.01
N PRO A 110 7.86 11.60 7.33
CA PRO A 110 8.87 11.35 8.35
C PRO A 110 9.42 9.92 8.28
N LEU A 111 10.73 9.78 8.51
CA LEU A 111 11.48 8.51 8.39
C LEU A 111 10.86 7.40 9.24
N GLU A 112 10.33 7.75 10.42
CA GLU A 112 9.71 6.86 11.39
C GLU A 112 8.56 6.04 10.79
N ASN A 113 7.91 6.53 9.73
CA ASN A 113 6.87 5.77 9.03
C ASN A 113 7.40 4.55 8.27
N PHE A 114 8.70 4.52 7.96
CA PHE A 114 9.39 3.46 7.23
C PHE A 114 10.18 2.52 8.15
N CYS A 115 10.09 2.73 9.46
CA CYS A 115 10.88 2.03 10.46
C CYS A 115 10.11 0.92 11.15
N ASN A 116 10.77 -0.21 11.37
CA ASN A 116 10.23 -1.24 12.24
C ASN A 116 10.44 -0.82 13.70
N ASP A 117 9.36 -0.78 14.45
CA ASP A 117 9.46 -0.72 15.90
C ASP A 117 9.77 -2.13 16.44
N ASN A 118 11.03 -2.34 16.85
CA ASN A 118 11.46 -3.60 17.47
C ASN A 118 10.83 -3.84 18.86
N SER A 119 10.08 -2.87 19.41
CA SER A 119 9.41 -3.01 20.71
C SER A 119 8.19 -3.93 20.67
N ILE A 120 7.67 -4.25 19.47
CA ILE A 120 6.54 -5.15 19.28
C ILE A 120 7.06 -6.48 18.74
N SER A 121 7.03 -7.49 19.61
CA SER A 121 7.57 -8.85 19.41
C SER A 121 6.79 -9.72 18.41
N SER A 122 6.25 -9.13 17.34
CA SER A 122 5.68 -9.86 16.21
C SER A 122 6.49 -9.51 14.97
N SER A 123 6.96 -10.53 14.26
CA SER A 123 7.85 -10.49 13.09
C SER A 123 7.28 -9.80 11.84
N SER A 124 6.51 -8.73 12.00
CA SER A 124 5.83 -7.99 10.94
C SER A 124 6.42 -6.60 10.87
N THR A 125 6.96 -6.23 9.70
CA THR A 125 7.40 -4.88 9.40
C THR A 125 6.24 -3.91 9.63
N ILE A 126 6.33 -3.04 10.65
CA ILE A 126 5.27 -2.06 10.93
C ILE A 126 5.50 -0.88 10.00
N ASP A 127 4.85 -0.91 8.84
CA ASP A 127 4.84 0.20 7.92
C ASP A 127 3.61 1.10 8.18
N PHE A 128 3.87 2.31 8.66
CA PHE A 128 2.82 3.26 9.03
C PHE A 128 2.23 4.03 7.85
N VAL A 129 2.91 4.02 6.70
CA VAL A 129 2.30 4.54 5.49
C VAL A 129 1.25 3.52 5.02
N LYS A 130 0.08 3.98 4.61
CA LYS A 130 -0.98 3.15 4.02
C LYS A 130 -1.34 3.67 2.65
N ILE A 131 -1.65 2.73 1.75
CA ILE A 131 -2.00 2.99 0.36
C ILE A 131 -3.46 2.62 0.15
N HIS A 132 -4.22 3.55 -0.42
CA HIS A 132 -5.65 3.40 -0.68
C HIS A 132 -5.92 3.68 -2.17
N PRO A 133 -6.53 2.73 -2.91
CA PRO A 133 -6.98 3.02 -4.26
C PRO A 133 -8.25 3.89 -4.19
N ILE A 134 -8.25 5.04 -4.87
CA ILE A 134 -9.43 5.92 -4.93
C ILE A 134 -10.20 5.67 -6.21
N SER A 135 -9.52 5.86 -7.34
CA SER A 135 -10.03 5.71 -8.69
C SER A 135 -8.85 5.42 -9.63
N SER A 136 -9.12 4.78 -10.75
CA SER A 136 -8.10 4.50 -11.76
C SER A 136 -7.33 5.77 -12.11
N GLY A 137 -6.01 5.70 -12.10
CA GLY A 137 -5.12 6.84 -12.27
C GLY A 137 -4.65 7.51 -10.98
N TYR A 138 -5.25 7.21 -9.81
CA TYR A 138 -4.98 7.93 -8.55
C TYR A 138 -4.79 7.01 -7.34
N ILE A 139 -3.85 7.38 -6.49
CA ILE A 139 -3.44 6.70 -5.28
C ILE A 139 -3.58 7.69 -4.12
N PHE A 140 -4.28 7.31 -3.05
CA PHE A 140 -4.26 8.06 -1.80
C PHE A 140 -3.30 7.39 -0.83
N VAL A 141 -2.40 8.19 -0.27
CA VAL A 141 -1.41 7.74 0.69
C VAL A 141 -1.70 8.43 2.01
N THR A 142 -1.74 7.68 3.11
CA THR A 142 -1.83 8.21 4.48
C THR A 142 -0.61 7.82 5.28
N TYR A 143 -0.16 8.68 6.19
CA TYR A 143 1.03 8.47 7.02
C TYR A 143 0.95 9.34 8.27
N TYR A 144 1.72 9.05 9.31
CA TYR A 144 1.86 9.96 10.45
C TYR A 144 2.84 11.07 10.11
N CYS A 145 2.37 12.32 10.17
CA CYS A 145 3.24 13.48 10.00
C CYS A 145 3.75 14.04 11.34
N ASP A 146 3.13 13.62 12.44
CA ASP A 146 3.62 13.86 13.80
C ASP A 146 3.27 12.66 14.68
N PHE A 147 4.28 11.86 15.00
CA PHE A 147 4.12 10.69 15.87
C PHE A 147 3.88 11.06 17.33
N SER A 148 4.30 12.24 17.79
CA SER A 148 4.14 12.66 19.18
C SER A 148 2.67 12.88 19.53
N ASN A 149 1.90 13.39 18.56
CA ASN A 149 0.48 13.67 18.67
C ASN A 149 -0.40 12.69 17.87
N PHE A 150 0.21 11.68 17.23
CA PHE A 150 -0.46 10.74 16.32
C PHE A 150 -1.27 11.43 15.20
N ASN A 151 -0.79 12.58 14.71
CA ASN A 151 -1.48 13.30 13.63
C ASN A 151 -1.25 12.58 12.29
N LEU A 152 -2.36 12.35 11.58
CA LEU A 152 -2.35 11.72 10.26
C LEU A 152 -2.31 12.78 9.18
N CYS A 153 -1.49 12.53 8.18
CA CYS A 153 -1.45 13.29 6.95
C CYS A 153 -1.81 12.39 5.78
N GLY A 154 -2.14 13.02 4.65
CA GLY A 154 -2.32 12.28 3.42
C GLY A 154 -1.90 13.06 2.18
N MET A 155 -1.72 12.33 1.09
CA MET A 155 -1.44 12.91 -0.21
C MET A 155 -2.08 12.10 -1.33
N VAL A 156 -2.41 12.77 -2.43
CA VAL A 156 -2.88 12.12 -3.66
C VAL A 156 -1.75 12.13 -4.67
N ILE A 157 -1.48 10.95 -5.23
CA ILE A 157 -0.46 10.70 -6.24
C ILE A 157 -1.18 10.17 -7.48
N ASN A 158 -0.78 10.61 -8.68
CA ASN A 158 -1.27 9.97 -9.91
C ASN A 158 -0.38 8.78 -10.33
N TRP A 159 -0.87 7.98 -11.26
CA TRP A 159 -0.12 6.84 -11.83
C TRP A 159 1.10 7.25 -12.67
N ASN A 160 1.44 8.53 -12.77
CA ASN A 160 2.71 9.01 -13.32
C ASN A 160 3.74 9.34 -12.23
N GLY A 161 3.41 9.11 -10.95
CA GLY A 161 4.28 9.38 -9.81
C GLY A 161 4.23 10.82 -9.30
N ASN A 162 3.36 11.67 -9.85
CA ASN A 162 3.26 13.06 -9.43
C ASN A 162 2.36 13.19 -8.20
N ILE A 163 2.87 13.87 -7.17
CA ILE A 163 2.09 14.27 -6.00
C ILE A 163 1.25 15.50 -6.38
N LEU A 164 -0.07 15.36 -6.32
CA LEU A 164 -1.02 16.38 -6.77
C LEU A 164 -1.51 17.28 -5.65
N LYS A 165 -1.75 16.71 -4.47
CA LYS A 165 -2.26 17.44 -3.30
C LYS A 165 -1.83 16.77 -2.01
N ARG A 166 -1.67 17.58 -0.96
CA ARG A 166 -1.40 17.17 0.43
C ARG A 166 -2.54 17.61 1.34
N PHE A 167 -2.77 16.84 2.40
CA PHE A 167 -3.83 17.00 3.38
C PHE A 167 -3.25 16.81 4.79
N LEU A 168 -3.72 17.61 5.73
CA LEU A 168 -3.57 17.40 7.17
C LEU A 168 -4.94 16.93 7.66
N TYR A 169 -4.99 15.87 8.46
CA TYR A 169 -6.21 15.36 9.09
C TYR A 169 -6.22 15.68 10.58
#